data_AF-A0A965C7S5-F1
#
_entry.id   AF-A0A965C7S5-F1
#
_cell.length_a   1.000
_cell.length_b   1.000
_cell.length_c   1.000
_cell.angle_alpha   90.00
_cell.angle_beta   90.00
_cell.angle_gamma   90.00
#
_symmetry.space_group_name_H-M   'P 1'
#
loop_
_entity.id
_entity.type
_entity.pdbx_description
1 polymer ?
#
loop_
_entity_poly.entity_id
_entity_poly.type
_entity_poly.pdbx_seq_one_letter_code
_entity_poly.pdbx_strand_id
1 'polypeptide(L)'
;MVVRKRAITTIVFLMLVLNSHFSVAEQMDFPVWTTLSEDQRKVLAPLADEWDSLRPWQRERMLEIAHDYPKMSAERQERVQKRLTKWSRMTPFERENVRKRYQQFQAMPAEKKEEMRKKWREYRNSPPEKRQLLREQHPEIYGTEELEN
;
A
#
# COMPACT_ATOMS: atom_id res chain seq x y z
N MET A 1 -18.18 72.84 21.17
CA MET A 1 -17.92 72.45 19.77
C MET A 1 -17.51 70.98 19.74
N VAL A 2 -18.43 70.05 19.46
CA VAL A 2 -18.10 68.64 19.19
C VAL A 2 -18.98 68.14 18.05
N VAL A 3 -18.37 67.88 16.91
CA VAL A 3 -18.94 67.09 15.81
C VAL A 3 -17.88 66.05 15.46
N ARG A 4 -18.29 64.79 15.33
CA ARG A 4 -17.64 63.86 14.39
C ARG A 4 -18.56 62.68 14.08
N LYS A 5 -19.01 62.62 12.82
CA LYS A 5 -19.52 61.40 12.22
C LYS A 5 -18.32 60.57 11.74
N ARG A 6 -18.38 59.26 12.05
CA ARG A 6 -17.90 58.07 11.31
C ARG A 6 -16.86 58.27 10.19
N ALA A 7 -15.78 57.47 10.21
CA ALA A 7 -15.61 56.27 9.36
C ALA A 7 -14.11 55.94 9.09
N ILE A 8 -13.82 54.69 8.64
CA ILE A 8 -12.63 54.25 7.86
C ILE A 8 -11.28 54.22 8.64
N THR A 9 -10.30 53.31 8.43
CA THR A 9 -10.20 51.92 7.92
C THR A 9 -8.81 51.39 8.37
N THR A 10 -8.64 50.06 8.53
CA THR A 10 -7.41 49.41 9.06
C THR A 10 -6.21 49.36 8.11
N ILE A 11 -5.04 49.83 8.59
CA ILE A 11 -3.65 49.67 8.06
C ILE A 11 -2.69 49.87 9.28
N VAL A 12 -1.55 49.18 9.53
CA VAL A 12 -0.91 47.92 9.04
C VAL A 12 0.17 47.46 10.08
N PHE A 13 0.49 46.15 10.13
CA PHE A 13 1.68 45.49 10.76
C PHE A 13 2.11 45.80 12.22
N LEU A 14 2.08 44.75 13.06
CA LEU A 14 3.30 44.19 13.67
C LEU A 14 3.12 42.68 13.89
N MET A 15 4.14 41.88 13.60
CA MET A 15 4.12 40.44 13.87
C MET A 15 4.15 40.15 15.38
N LEU A 16 3.28 39.24 15.85
CA LEU A 16 3.76 38.15 16.68
C LEU A 16 3.06 36.84 16.28
N VAL A 17 3.87 35.85 15.95
CA VAL A 17 3.41 34.49 15.68
C VAL A 17 2.96 33.86 16.99
N LEU A 18 1.74 33.35 17.00
CA LEU A 18 1.48 31.99 17.46
C LEU A 18 0.31 31.45 16.62
N ASN A 19 0.62 31.06 15.38
CA ASN A 19 -0.29 30.18 14.64
C ASN A 19 -0.37 28.90 15.46
N SER A 20 -1.51 28.69 16.11
CA SER A 20 -1.92 27.37 16.58
C SER A 20 -2.17 26.51 15.35
N HIS A 21 -1.08 26.05 14.72
CA HIS A 21 -1.07 24.81 13.99
C HIS A 21 -1.35 23.72 15.02
N PHE A 22 -2.64 23.56 15.32
CA PHE A 22 -3.19 22.34 15.85
C PHE A 22 -2.99 21.31 14.74
N SER A 23 -1.78 20.79 14.65
CA SER A 23 -1.53 19.47 14.10
C SER A 23 -2.22 18.50 15.05
N VAL A 24 -3.55 18.39 14.89
CA VAL A 24 -4.24 17.12 15.09
C VAL A 24 -3.67 16.20 14.03
N ALA A 25 -2.45 15.71 14.27
CA ALA A 25 -2.12 14.37 13.87
C ALA A 25 -3.15 13.52 14.61
N GLU A 26 -4.16 13.02 13.89
CA GLU A 26 -5.02 12.00 14.44
C GLU A 26 -4.10 10.90 14.97
N GLN A 27 -4.06 10.74 16.29
CA GLN A 27 -3.60 9.52 16.92
C GLN A 27 -4.65 8.45 16.60
N MET A 28 -4.66 8.03 15.33
CA MET A 28 -5.26 6.79 14.92
C MET A 28 -4.48 5.71 15.68
N ASP A 29 -5.11 5.22 16.75
CA ASP A 29 -4.52 4.30 17.70
C ASP A 29 -4.47 2.89 17.09
N PHE A 30 -3.60 2.74 16.08
CA PHE A 30 -3.46 1.50 15.34
C PHE A 30 -2.86 0.43 16.25
N PRO A 31 -3.44 -0.78 16.27
CA PRO A 31 -2.97 -1.84 17.15
C PRO A 31 -1.50 -2.15 16.83
N VAL A 32 -0.67 -2.04 17.87
CA VAL A 32 0.71 -2.50 17.86
C VAL A 32 0.75 -4.03 17.86
N TRP A 33 1.88 -4.64 17.51
CA TRP A 33 1.97 -6.09 17.31
C TRP A 33 1.44 -6.92 18.50
N THR A 34 1.67 -6.43 19.72
CA THR A 34 1.26 -7.09 20.96
C THR A 34 -0.25 -7.06 21.22
N THR A 35 -1.00 -6.09 20.68
CA THR A 35 -2.46 -5.96 20.90
C THR A 35 -3.31 -6.69 19.87
N LEU A 36 -2.70 -7.26 18.83
CA LEU A 36 -3.37 -8.14 17.87
C LEU A 36 -3.96 -9.39 18.53
N SER A 37 -4.99 -9.98 17.92
CA SER A 37 -5.51 -11.29 18.35
C SER A 37 -4.49 -12.41 18.08
N GLU A 38 -4.63 -13.54 18.77
CA GLU A 38 -3.73 -14.69 18.55
C GLU A 38 -3.77 -15.18 17.11
N ASP A 39 -4.96 -15.26 16.50
CA ASP A 39 -5.12 -15.69 15.11
C ASP A 39 -4.59 -14.66 14.11
N GLN A 40 -4.74 -13.36 14.39
CA GLN A 40 -4.09 -12.31 13.59
C GLN A 40 -2.56 -12.45 13.65
N ARG A 41 -1.97 -12.64 14.83
CA ARG A 41 -0.52 -12.87 14.97
C ARG A 41 -0.05 -14.14 14.28
N LYS A 42 -0.82 -15.23 14.31
CA LYS A 42 -0.49 -16.47 13.57
C LYS A 42 -0.44 -16.23 12.06
N VAL A 43 -1.44 -15.56 11.49
CA VAL A 43 -1.49 -15.29 10.04
C VAL A 43 -0.40 -14.30 9.64
N LEU A 44 -0.20 -13.24 10.41
CA LEU A 44 0.69 -12.12 10.11
C LEU A 44 2.11 -12.29 10.67
N ALA A 45 2.45 -13.47 11.21
CA ALA A 45 3.76 -13.77 11.80
C ALA A 45 4.96 -13.36 10.92
N PRO A 46 4.94 -13.50 9.58
CA PRO A 46 6.05 -13.03 8.74
C PRO A 46 6.31 -11.51 8.80
N LEU A 47 5.34 -10.71 9.25
CA LEU A 47 5.42 -9.24 9.36
C LEU A 47 5.74 -8.74 10.79
N ALA A 48 5.95 -9.64 11.76
CA ALA A 48 6.02 -9.30 13.18
C ALA A 48 7.03 -8.17 13.50
N ASP A 49 8.27 -8.32 13.02
CA ASP A 49 9.38 -7.40 13.31
C ASP A 49 9.18 -5.98 12.74
N GLU A 50 8.34 -5.84 11.72
CA GLU A 50 8.11 -4.58 11.01
C GLU A 50 6.72 -3.99 11.26
N TRP A 51 5.82 -4.72 11.92
CA TRP A 51 4.40 -4.39 12.00
C TRP A 51 4.14 -2.95 12.46
N ASP A 52 4.84 -2.51 13.51
CA ASP A 52 4.68 -1.18 14.09
C ASP A 52 5.25 -0.06 13.19
N SER A 53 6.17 -0.39 12.28
CA SER A 53 6.72 0.52 11.26
C SER A 53 5.81 0.69 10.03
N LEU A 54 4.85 -0.22 9.83
CA LEU A 54 3.91 -0.16 8.72
C LEU A 54 3.00 1.07 8.85
N ARG A 55 2.74 1.74 7.72
CA ARG A 55 1.82 2.87 7.65
C ARG A 55 0.39 2.43 8.02
N PRO A 56 -0.43 3.31 8.61
CA PRO A 56 -1.87 3.16 8.83
C PRO A 56 -2.61 2.20 7.89
N TRP A 57 -2.73 2.58 6.62
CA TRP A 57 -3.43 1.82 5.57
C TRP A 57 -2.84 0.43 5.27
N GLN A 58 -1.55 0.22 5.55
CA GLN A 58 -0.91 -1.08 5.36
C GLN A 58 -1.33 -2.04 6.47
N ARG A 59 -1.36 -1.59 7.73
CA ARG A 59 -1.85 -2.39 8.86
C ARG A 59 -3.32 -2.75 8.66
N GLU A 60 -4.16 -1.78 8.33
CA GLU A 60 -5.57 -2.00 8.00
C GLU A 60 -5.75 -3.10 6.93
N ARG A 61 -5.04 -2.99 5.80
CA ARG A 61 -5.13 -3.99 4.71
C ARG A 61 -4.64 -5.38 5.13
N MET A 62 -3.64 -5.47 6.01
CA MET A 62 -3.16 -6.74 6.54
C MET A 62 -4.14 -7.36 7.56
N LEU A 63 -4.82 -6.54 8.36
CA LEU A 63 -5.88 -7.01 9.28
C LEU A 63 -7.10 -7.55 8.52
N GLU A 64 -7.49 -6.93 7.41
CA GLU A 64 -8.52 -7.42 6.51
C GLU A 64 -8.16 -8.81 5.95
N ILE A 65 -6.93 -8.98 5.45
CA ILE A 65 -6.42 -10.28 4.98
C ILE A 65 -6.43 -11.32 6.11
N ALA A 66 -6.00 -10.96 7.33
CA ALA A 66 -6.01 -11.86 8.48
C ALA A 66 -7.42 -12.24 8.93
N HIS A 67 -8.41 -11.33 8.81
CA HIS A 67 -9.81 -11.62 9.11
C HIS A 67 -10.44 -12.62 8.11
N ASP A 68 -10.11 -12.50 6.83
CA ASP A 68 -10.65 -13.39 5.80
C ASP A 68 -9.86 -14.70 5.64
N TYR A 69 -8.61 -14.76 6.09
CA TYR A 69 -7.73 -15.93 5.96
C TYR A 69 -8.38 -17.25 6.41
N PRO A 70 -9.08 -17.37 7.56
CA PRO A 70 -9.73 -18.61 7.97
C PRO A 70 -10.88 -19.06 7.05
N LYS A 71 -11.47 -18.12 6.29
CA LYS A 71 -12.56 -18.37 5.34
C LYS A 71 -12.05 -18.82 3.96
N MET A 72 -10.73 -18.78 3.73
CA MET A 72 -10.11 -19.14 2.45
C MET A 72 -9.87 -20.65 2.33
N SER A 73 -9.80 -21.15 1.09
CA SER A 73 -9.32 -22.51 0.81
C SER A 73 -7.83 -22.65 1.16
N ALA A 74 -7.37 -23.85 1.52
CA ALA A 74 -5.96 -24.11 1.88
C ALA A 74 -4.95 -23.61 0.83
N GLU A 75 -5.26 -23.78 -0.46
CA GLU A 75 -4.46 -23.28 -1.59
C GLU A 75 -4.35 -21.74 -1.62
N ARG A 76 -5.40 -21.03 -1.20
CA ARG A 76 -5.39 -19.56 -1.04
C ARG A 76 -4.63 -19.13 0.21
N GLN A 77 -4.80 -19.85 1.32
CA GLN A 77 -4.05 -19.64 2.56
C GLN A 77 -2.53 -19.78 2.32
N GLU A 78 -2.10 -20.81 1.59
CA GLU A 78 -0.70 -21.01 1.22
C GLU A 78 -0.15 -19.85 0.37
N ARG A 79 -0.92 -19.36 -0.60
CA ARG A 79 -0.55 -18.16 -1.38
C ARG A 79 -0.39 -16.93 -0.50
N VAL A 80 -1.31 -16.68 0.43
CA VAL A 80 -1.21 -15.54 1.36
C VAL A 80 0.05 -15.67 2.23
N GLN A 81 0.39 -16.86 2.73
CA GLN A 81 1.63 -17.04 3.50
C GLN A 81 2.90 -16.80 2.65
N LYS A 82 2.90 -17.25 1.39
CA LYS A 82 3.98 -16.95 0.44
C LYS A 82 4.09 -15.44 0.15
N ARG A 83 2.96 -14.72 -0.01
CA ARG A 83 2.93 -13.25 -0.14
C ARG A 83 3.54 -12.56 1.06
N LEU A 84 3.07 -12.88 2.27
CA LEU A 84 3.53 -12.23 3.51
C LEU A 84 5.03 -12.46 3.72
N THR A 85 5.51 -13.68 3.48
CA THR A 85 6.94 -14.03 3.56
C THR A 85 7.79 -13.35 2.48
N LYS A 86 7.26 -13.13 1.27
CA LYS A 86 7.95 -12.36 0.23
C LYS A 86 7.98 -10.87 0.57
N TRP A 87 6.87 -10.34 1.09
CA TRP A 87 6.71 -8.92 1.46
C TRP A 87 7.64 -8.51 2.61
N SER A 88 7.75 -9.32 3.68
CA SER A 88 8.65 -9.01 4.80
C SER A 88 10.13 -8.98 4.41
N ARG A 89 10.49 -9.64 3.30
CA ARG A 89 11.84 -9.60 2.73
C ARG A 89 12.09 -8.43 1.79
N MET A 90 11.05 -7.73 1.32
CA MET A 90 11.21 -6.55 0.47
C MET A 90 11.66 -5.35 1.31
N THR A 91 12.70 -4.65 0.92
CA THR A 91 13.06 -3.35 1.51
C THR A 91 11.95 -2.30 1.32
N PRO A 92 11.93 -1.21 2.13
CA PRO A 92 11.00 -0.09 1.91
C PRO A 92 11.07 0.50 0.50
N PHE A 93 12.25 0.49 -0.13
CA PHE A 93 12.46 0.94 -1.50
C PHE A 93 11.80 0.00 -2.54
N GLU A 94 11.93 -1.32 -2.38
CA GLU A 94 11.26 -2.29 -3.25
C GLU A 94 9.74 -2.20 -3.14
N ARG A 95 9.19 -2.07 -1.92
CA ARG A 95 7.74 -1.86 -1.70
C ARG A 95 7.23 -0.60 -2.39
N GLU A 96 8.01 0.49 -2.34
CA GLU A 96 7.68 1.74 -3.02
C GLU A 96 7.72 1.60 -4.56
N ASN A 97 8.64 0.80 -5.10
CA ASN A 97 8.70 0.50 -6.53
C ASN A 97 7.51 -0.39 -6.97
N VAL A 98 7.14 -1.41 -6.18
CA VAL A 98 5.92 -2.21 -6.40
C VAL A 98 4.68 -1.31 -6.40
N ARG A 99 4.58 -0.37 -5.43
CA ARG A 99 3.48 0.61 -5.36
C ARG A 99 3.41 1.47 -6.62
N LYS A 100 4.55 2.02 -7.08
CA LYS A 100 4.62 2.82 -8.32
C LYS A 100 4.20 2.02 -9.55
N ARG A 101 4.70 0.78 -9.71
CA ARG A 101 4.30 -0.14 -10.80
C ARG A 101 2.79 -0.38 -10.79
N TYR A 102 2.21 -0.64 -9.62
CA TYR A 102 0.76 -0.83 -9.47
C TYR A 102 -0.04 0.44 -9.81
N GLN A 103 0.40 1.61 -9.36
CA GLN A 103 -0.23 2.90 -9.70
C GLN A 103 -0.16 3.19 -11.20
N GLN A 104 0.98 2.93 -11.84
CA GLN A 104 1.14 3.04 -13.29
C GLN A 104 0.17 2.10 -14.03
N PHE A 105 0.12 0.82 -13.64
CA PHE A 105 -0.84 -0.13 -14.20
C PHE A 105 -2.29 0.33 -14.02
N GLN A 106 -2.65 0.84 -12.85
CA GLN A 106 -4.00 1.34 -12.58
C GLN A 106 -4.34 2.64 -13.32
N ALA A 107 -3.36 3.44 -13.71
CA ALA A 107 -3.55 4.60 -14.59
C ALA A 107 -3.70 4.23 -16.08
N MET A 108 -3.41 3.00 -16.50
CA MET A 108 -3.53 2.58 -17.90
C MET A 108 -5.01 2.50 -18.36
N PRO A 109 -5.28 2.77 -19.67
CA PRO A 109 -6.58 2.50 -20.29
C PRO A 109 -7.02 1.04 -20.13
N ALA A 110 -8.34 0.80 -20.15
CA ALA A 110 -8.92 -0.53 -19.93
C ALA A 110 -8.46 -1.55 -20.97
N GLU A 111 -8.31 -1.11 -22.22
CA GLU A 111 -7.86 -1.88 -23.37
C GLU A 111 -6.41 -2.35 -23.16
N LYS A 112 -5.54 -1.48 -22.63
CA LYS A 112 -4.14 -1.81 -22.32
C LYS A 112 -4.02 -2.75 -21.13
N LYS A 113 -4.85 -2.55 -20.10
CA LYS A 113 -4.95 -3.51 -18.98
C LYS A 113 -5.36 -4.90 -19.50
N GLU A 114 -6.32 -4.98 -20.41
CA GLU A 114 -6.75 -6.28 -20.94
C GLU A 114 -5.75 -6.92 -21.91
N GLU A 115 -5.04 -6.11 -22.73
CA GLU A 115 -3.90 -6.59 -23.53
C GLU A 115 -2.84 -7.25 -22.63
N MET A 116 -2.48 -6.61 -21.52
CA MET A 116 -1.54 -7.16 -20.54
C MET A 116 -2.08 -8.44 -19.86
N ARG A 117 -3.36 -8.47 -19.46
CA ARG A 117 -3.96 -9.70 -18.89
C ARG A 117 -3.99 -10.85 -19.89
N LYS A 118 -4.25 -10.58 -21.17
CA LYS A 118 -4.20 -11.59 -22.24
C LYS A 118 -2.79 -12.17 -22.38
N LYS A 119 -1.77 -11.31 -22.50
CA LYS A 119 -0.36 -11.71 -22.54
C LYS A 119 0.04 -12.54 -21.32
N TRP A 120 -0.42 -12.16 -20.12
CA TRP A 120 -0.18 -12.96 -18.91
C TRP A 120 -0.83 -14.35 -19.00
N ARG A 121 -2.12 -14.45 -19.37
CA ARG A 121 -2.80 -15.76 -19.53
C ARG A 121 -2.07 -16.67 -20.54
N GLU A 122 -1.59 -16.12 -21.64
CA GLU A 122 -0.78 -16.85 -22.63
C GLU A 122 0.59 -17.29 -22.07
N TYR A 123 1.25 -16.45 -21.29
CA TYR A 123 2.46 -16.80 -20.55
C TYR A 123 2.20 -17.92 -19.54
N ARG A 124 1.15 -17.83 -18.71
CA ARG A 124 0.80 -18.86 -17.70
C ARG A 124 0.66 -20.25 -18.33
N ASN A 125 -0.02 -20.30 -19.47
CA ASN A 125 -0.37 -21.53 -20.16
C ASN A 125 0.75 -22.03 -21.11
N SER A 126 1.86 -21.30 -21.23
CA SER A 126 3.00 -21.70 -22.05
C SER A 126 3.90 -22.74 -21.34
N PRO A 127 4.59 -23.63 -22.09
CA PRO A 127 5.57 -24.56 -21.53
C PRO A 127 6.65 -23.87 -20.68
N PRO A 128 7.25 -24.55 -19.68
CA PRO A 128 8.27 -23.98 -18.78
C PRO A 128 9.41 -23.26 -19.50
N GLU A 129 9.90 -23.84 -20.59
CA GLU A 129 11.02 -23.35 -21.41
C GLU A 129 10.62 -22.04 -22.11
N LYS A 130 9.42 -22.01 -22.69
CA LYS A 130 8.87 -20.80 -23.33
C LYS A 130 8.60 -19.70 -22.30
N ARG A 131 8.16 -20.05 -21.08
CA ARG A 131 8.02 -19.08 -19.98
C ARG A 131 9.38 -18.51 -19.57
N GLN A 132 10.42 -19.35 -19.49
CA GLN A 132 11.76 -18.86 -19.19
C GLN A 132 12.25 -17.87 -20.25
N LEU A 133 12.16 -18.23 -21.54
CA LEU A 133 12.52 -17.34 -22.64
C LEU A 133 11.75 -16.00 -22.59
N LEU A 134 10.44 -16.04 -22.31
CA LEU A 134 9.63 -14.83 -22.17
C LEU A 134 10.05 -13.95 -20.99
N ARG A 135 10.45 -14.53 -19.84
CA ARG A 135 11.00 -13.76 -18.71
C ARG A 135 12.34 -13.12 -19.03
N GLU A 136 13.20 -13.81 -19.79
CA GLU A 136 14.52 -13.32 -20.20
C GLU A 136 14.40 -12.20 -21.24
N GLN A 137 13.43 -12.30 -22.16
CA GLN A 137 13.17 -11.29 -23.20
C GLN A 137 12.39 -10.07 -22.71
N HIS A 138 11.42 -10.29 -21.80
CA HIS A 138 10.50 -9.25 -21.30
C HIS A 138 10.37 -9.30 -19.77
N PRO A 139 11.46 -9.07 -19.02
CA PRO A 139 11.45 -9.08 -17.55
C PRO A 139 10.50 -8.02 -16.96
N GLU A 140 10.26 -6.92 -17.67
CA GLU A 140 9.32 -5.86 -17.30
C GLU A 140 7.85 -6.31 -17.35
N ILE A 141 7.51 -7.31 -18.18
CA ILE A 141 6.15 -7.86 -18.31
C ILE A 141 6.01 -9.13 -17.47
N TYR A 142 6.90 -10.11 -17.65
CA TYR A 142 6.75 -11.46 -17.07
C TYR A 142 7.67 -11.73 -15.88
N GLY A 143 8.69 -10.89 -15.64
CA GLY A 143 9.49 -10.94 -14.40
C GLY A 143 8.79 -10.34 -13.18
N THR A 144 7.61 -9.71 -13.38
CA THR A 144 6.80 -9.10 -12.31
C THR A 144 5.98 -10.11 -11.49
N GLU A 145 6.60 -11.24 -11.10
CA GLU A 145 6.04 -12.19 -10.11
C GLU A 145 5.83 -11.57 -8.70
N GLU A 146 6.11 -10.28 -8.54
CA GLU A 146 5.72 -9.43 -7.42
C GLU A 146 4.20 -9.20 -7.31
N LEU A 147 3.47 -9.22 -8.44
CA LEU A 147 2.05 -8.81 -8.47
C LEU A 147 1.04 -9.97 -8.44
N GLU A 148 1.45 -11.22 -8.71
CA GLU A 148 0.50 -12.28 -9.09
C GLU A 148 0.50 -13.59 -8.30
N ASN A 149 1.38 -13.78 -7.31
CA ASN A 149 1.29 -14.90 -6.36
C ASN A 149 0.80 -14.44 -5.00
#